data_AF-A0A2P5Z1G5-F1
#
_entry.id   AF-A0A2P5Z1G5-F1
#
_cell.length_a   1.000
_cell.length_b   1.000
_cell.length_c   1.000
_cell.angle_alpha   90.00
_cell.angle_beta   90.00
_cell.angle_gamma   90.00
#
_symmetry.space_group_name_H-M   'P 1'
#
loop_
_entity.id
_entity.type
_entity.pdbx_description
1 polymer ?
#
loop_
_entity_poly.entity_id
_entity_poly.type
_entity_poly.pdbx_seq_one_letter_code
_entity_poly.pdbx_strand_id
1 'polypeptide(L)'
;MSWALAALGLDEDADERAIKRAYAARLKVTRPDEDPAGFQQLHETYQAALGWARHFAAEHRPAEPAVEGLEHQDDVLQAQADVGFARASLAQEAVPAPTQRDADVLQPADVSEAPERFAEPEAAETPAIRLPAVASRIAFAETEPPSVDMAQMQLRILHQAQQLEPAALHTWLLAQPELWSLDHKPQIGAELQRHLLEHEETLSLYHYEVLADFFDWEQALDAPDPYFVQHACARMHQRWRLQPSGHGELSEALRRRGDPDASVPYVRKLLALLGPTASDSAVFAAMLWPGRPTRMRRLLELIGYVPDGRKPPPPLQRERANTWYLAGERHMFNPIAFMVGVARSLIAAAAFLLLCLLLAMLDRNPAPGISPMLKAGGIGAAVIVGGWLAWDCFASLLRWQSRHETDACVRRPLLQRFFIPMIGMVAIACIAADKSWAAAAIALPLLLIAVVRWMRRAGYRLQLEWGWGWVWAGFFVLKAAFLGVGMLVLYPQVALGGTAIAWLGDLISQWRARKRAVA
;
A
#
# COMPACT_ATOMS: atom_id res chain seq x y z
N MET A 1 -10.81 -15.71 33.40
CA MET A 1 -11.79 -16.67 32.86
C MET A 1 -11.05 -17.92 32.39
N SER A 2 -10.87 -18.92 33.26
CA SER A 2 -10.18 -20.19 32.94
C SER A 2 -11.09 -21.27 32.35
N TRP A 3 -12.39 -21.00 32.22
CA TRP A 3 -13.38 -21.98 31.75
C TRP A 3 -13.11 -22.49 30.32
N ALA A 4 -12.57 -21.65 29.42
CA ALA A 4 -12.28 -22.04 28.04
C ALA A 4 -11.07 -22.99 27.93
N LEU A 5 -10.06 -22.81 28.79
CA LEU A 5 -8.94 -23.74 28.90
C LEU A 5 -9.39 -25.07 29.52
N ALA A 6 -10.19 -25.02 30.59
CA ALA A 6 -10.79 -26.21 31.18
C ALA A 6 -11.70 -26.95 30.17
N ALA A 7 -12.47 -26.22 29.37
CA ALA A 7 -13.28 -26.79 28.30
C ALA A 7 -12.42 -27.49 27.25
N LEU A 8 -11.24 -26.96 26.89
CA LEU A 8 -10.23 -27.59 26.02
C LEU A 8 -9.41 -28.70 26.71
N GLY A 9 -9.55 -28.88 28.03
CA GLY A 9 -8.79 -29.87 28.82
C GLY A 9 -7.34 -29.46 29.06
N LEU A 10 -7.07 -28.15 29.12
CA LEU A 10 -5.76 -27.55 29.31
C LEU A 10 -5.65 -26.89 30.70
N ASP A 11 -4.43 -26.87 31.23
CA ASP A 11 -4.10 -26.22 32.51
C ASP A 11 -4.14 -24.68 32.38
N GLU A 12 -4.24 -23.97 33.50
CA GLU A 12 -4.33 -22.50 33.53
C GLU A 12 -3.05 -21.84 33.00
N ASP A 13 -1.89 -22.49 33.06
CA ASP A 13 -0.62 -21.96 32.51
C ASP A 13 -0.36 -22.36 31.03
N ALA A 14 -1.37 -22.75 30.27
CA ALA A 14 -1.19 -23.27 28.91
C ALA A 14 -0.83 -22.18 27.87
N ASP A 15 0.34 -22.34 27.24
CA ASP A 15 0.81 -21.48 26.14
C ASP A 15 -0.05 -21.59 24.87
N GLU A 16 0.01 -20.55 24.01
CA GLU A 16 -0.72 -20.52 22.72
C GLU A 16 -0.51 -21.77 21.85
N ARG A 17 0.67 -22.39 21.91
CA ARG A 17 0.99 -23.63 21.18
C ARG A 17 0.21 -24.84 21.70
N ALA A 18 -0.01 -24.92 23.01
CA ALA A 18 -0.81 -25.99 23.62
C ALA A 18 -2.30 -25.86 23.24
N ILE A 19 -2.82 -24.62 23.21
CA ILE A 19 -4.19 -24.30 22.80
C ILE A 19 -4.44 -24.71 21.34
N LYS A 20 -3.53 -24.35 20.42
CA LYS A 20 -3.62 -24.73 19.00
C LYS A 20 -3.58 -26.24 18.79
N ARG A 21 -2.76 -26.95 19.56
CA ARG A 21 -2.66 -28.42 19.47
C ARG A 21 -3.93 -29.11 19.97
N ALA A 22 -4.51 -28.63 21.07
CA ALA A 22 -5.77 -29.17 21.61
C ALA A 22 -6.95 -28.92 20.66
N TYR A 23 -7.00 -27.73 20.05
CA TYR A 23 -7.98 -27.42 19.00
C TYR A 23 -7.84 -28.35 17.80
N ALA A 24 -6.64 -28.54 17.26
CA ALA A 24 -6.40 -29.42 16.12
C ALA A 24 -6.74 -30.90 16.42
N ALA A 25 -6.56 -31.35 17.67
CA ALA A 25 -6.94 -32.70 18.08
C ALA A 25 -8.46 -32.89 18.10
N ARG A 26 -9.22 -31.90 18.56
CA ARG A 26 -10.69 -31.96 18.61
C ARG A 26 -11.35 -31.70 17.26
N LEU A 27 -10.74 -30.85 16.43
CA LEU A 27 -11.18 -30.60 15.06
C LEU A 27 -11.16 -31.87 14.19
N LYS A 28 -10.26 -32.82 14.49
CA LYS A 28 -10.22 -34.12 13.80
C LYS A 28 -11.41 -35.02 14.14
N VAL A 29 -12.05 -34.79 15.28
CA VAL A 29 -13.19 -35.57 15.78
C VAL A 29 -14.50 -34.90 15.41
N THR A 30 -14.57 -33.56 15.45
CA THR A 30 -15.75 -32.78 15.06
C THR A 30 -15.68 -32.42 13.58
N ARG A 31 -16.23 -33.28 12.71
CA ARG A 31 -16.32 -32.98 11.27
C ARG A 31 -17.41 -31.92 11.03
N PRO A 32 -17.11 -30.81 10.33
CA PRO A 32 -18.07 -29.73 10.11
C PRO A 32 -19.30 -30.15 9.29
N ASP A 33 -19.20 -31.24 8.54
CA ASP A 33 -20.29 -31.78 7.72
C ASP A 33 -21.31 -32.60 8.56
N GLU A 34 -20.93 -33.07 9.75
CA GLU A 34 -21.76 -33.91 10.63
C GLU A 34 -22.36 -33.12 11.80
N ASP A 35 -21.67 -32.09 12.31
CA ASP A 35 -22.15 -31.24 13.41
C ASP A 35 -21.65 -29.78 13.26
N PRO A 36 -22.40 -28.92 12.53
CA PRO A 36 -22.03 -27.52 12.34
C PRO A 36 -22.13 -26.69 13.64
N ALA A 37 -23.04 -27.05 14.55
CA ALA A 37 -23.19 -26.36 15.84
C ALA A 37 -22.04 -26.69 16.79
N GLY A 38 -21.61 -27.95 16.84
CA GLY A 38 -20.45 -28.39 17.60
C GLY A 38 -19.14 -27.80 17.10
N PHE A 39 -19.00 -27.57 15.79
CA PHE A 39 -17.86 -26.86 15.22
C PHE A 39 -17.82 -25.38 15.67
N GLN A 40 -18.96 -24.68 15.62
CA GLN A 40 -19.05 -23.28 16.04
C GLN A 40 -18.70 -23.14 17.53
N GLN A 41 -19.25 -24.01 18.39
CA GLN A 41 -18.96 -24.02 19.82
C GLN A 41 -17.48 -24.31 20.12
N LEU A 42 -16.85 -25.22 19.37
CA LEU A 42 -15.41 -25.51 19.48
C LEU A 42 -14.56 -24.31 19.05
N HIS A 43 -14.97 -23.61 17.99
CA HIS A 43 -14.25 -22.44 17.47
C HIS A 43 -14.34 -21.25 18.43
N GLU A 44 -15.50 -20.98 19.00
CA GLU A 44 -15.71 -19.95 20.03
C GLU A 44 -14.86 -20.23 21.28
N THR A 45 -14.84 -21.49 21.74
CA THR A 45 -14.02 -21.92 22.87
C THR A 45 -12.51 -21.71 22.60
N TYR A 46 -12.06 -21.99 21.38
CA TYR A 46 -10.68 -21.76 20.95
C TYR A 46 -10.31 -20.26 20.94
N GLN A 47 -11.18 -19.41 20.39
CA GLN A 47 -10.95 -17.96 20.35
C GLN A 47 -10.90 -17.37 21.76
N ALA A 48 -11.80 -17.78 22.65
CA ALA A 48 -11.82 -17.37 24.05
C ALA A 48 -10.54 -17.78 24.80
N ALA A 49 -10.04 -19.00 24.57
CA ALA A 49 -8.79 -19.48 25.16
C ALA A 49 -7.56 -18.70 24.66
N LEU A 50 -7.50 -18.38 23.37
CA LEU A 50 -6.41 -17.60 22.79
C LEU A 50 -6.41 -16.15 23.28
N GLY A 51 -7.59 -15.54 23.44
CA GLY A 51 -7.74 -14.22 24.04
C GLY A 51 -7.24 -14.18 25.48
N TRP A 52 -7.57 -15.20 26.28
CA TRP A 52 -7.11 -15.31 27.66
C TRP A 52 -5.58 -15.48 27.78
N ALA A 53 -4.98 -16.36 26.97
CA ALA A 53 -3.52 -16.56 26.96
C ALA A 53 -2.74 -15.29 26.57
N ARG A 54 -3.27 -14.51 25.62
CA ARG A 54 -2.68 -13.22 25.22
C ARG A 54 -2.76 -12.17 26.31
N HIS A 55 -3.88 -12.12 27.03
CA HIS A 55 -4.06 -11.21 28.16
C HIS A 55 -3.10 -11.57 29.31
N PHE A 56 -3.01 -12.86 29.64
CA PHE A 56 -2.12 -13.35 30.70
C PHE A 56 -0.63 -13.12 30.38
N ALA A 57 -0.23 -13.33 29.13
CA ALA A 57 1.13 -13.05 28.64
C ALA A 57 1.46 -11.54 28.57
N ALA A 58 0.46 -10.68 28.51
CA ALA A 58 0.63 -9.23 28.57
C ALA A 58 0.77 -8.72 30.02
N GLU A 59 0.09 -9.35 30.98
CA GLU A 59 0.16 -8.99 32.40
C GLU A 59 1.45 -9.45 33.10
N HIS A 60 2.09 -10.53 32.63
CA HIS A 60 3.26 -11.14 33.28
C HIS A 60 4.62 -10.87 32.59
N ARG A 61 4.72 -9.89 31.67
CA ARG A 61 5.97 -9.61 30.93
C ARG A 61 6.76 -8.44 31.52
N PRO A 62 7.99 -8.64 32.03
CA PRO A 62 8.93 -7.55 32.27
C PRO A 62 9.38 -6.93 30.94
N ALA A 63 9.48 -5.61 30.89
CA ALA A 63 9.79 -4.85 29.69
C ALA A 63 11.19 -5.16 29.11
N GLU A 64 11.24 -5.94 28.03
CA GLU A 64 12.39 -6.07 27.12
C GLU A 64 11.92 -6.16 25.65
N PRO A 65 12.77 -5.75 24.67
CA PRO A 65 12.33 -5.39 23.33
C PRO A 65 12.13 -6.59 22.40
N ALA A 66 11.10 -6.47 21.55
CA ALA A 66 10.65 -7.50 20.62
C ALA A 66 11.70 -7.85 19.55
N VAL A 67 12.03 -9.15 19.48
CA VAL A 67 12.75 -9.79 18.37
C VAL A 67 11.81 -10.84 17.75
N GLU A 68 11.68 -10.73 16.42
CA GLU A 68 11.11 -11.59 15.38
C GLU A 68 10.40 -12.92 15.71
N GLY A 69 9.26 -13.12 15.02
CA GLY A 69 8.61 -14.41 14.80
C GLY A 69 7.66 -14.36 13.61
N LEU A 70 8.19 -14.24 12.39
CA LEU A 70 7.43 -14.17 11.12
C LEU A 70 7.71 -15.34 10.15
N GLU A 71 8.18 -16.49 10.61
CA GLU A 71 8.58 -17.59 9.71
C GLU A 71 7.70 -18.85 9.74
N HIS A 72 6.41 -18.77 10.09
CA HIS A 72 5.52 -19.97 10.06
C HIS A 72 4.13 -19.74 9.42
N GLN A 73 3.97 -18.69 8.62
CA GLN A 73 2.69 -18.39 7.95
C GLN A 73 2.55 -19.00 6.54
N ASP A 74 3.66 -19.40 5.90
CA ASP A 74 3.64 -19.86 4.51
C ASP A 74 3.17 -21.32 4.35
N ASP A 75 3.39 -22.19 5.33
CA ASP A 75 3.06 -23.63 5.21
C ASP A 75 1.55 -23.93 5.35
N VAL A 76 0.77 -23.02 5.96
CA VAL A 76 -0.69 -23.18 6.11
C VAL A 76 -1.44 -22.66 4.88
N LEU A 77 -0.89 -21.65 4.20
CA LEU A 77 -1.47 -21.07 2.98
C LEU A 77 -1.38 -22.01 1.78
N GLN A 78 -0.32 -22.82 1.69
CA GLN A 78 -0.14 -23.76 0.58
C GLN A 78 -1.05 -24.99 0.69
N ALA A 79 -1.29 -25.50 1.91
CA ALA A 79 -2.19 -26.62 2.15
C ALA A 79 -3.68 -26.27 1.94
N GLN A 80 -4.07 -24.99 2.05
CA GLN A 80 -5.46 -24.54 1.84
C GLN A 80 -5.77 -24.23 0.37
N ALA A 81 -4.76 -23.87 -0.43
CA ALA A 81 -4.93 -23.63 -1.88
C ALA A 81 -5.20 -24.93 -2.66
N ASP A 82 -4.57 -26.04 -2.28
CA ASP A 82 -4.75 -27.35 -2.95
C ASP A 82 -6.14 -27.97 -2.70
N VAL A 83 -6.76 -27.68 -1.55
CA VAL A 83 -8.11 -28.16 -1.21
C VAL A 83 -9.20 -27.37 -1.95
N GLY A 84 -8.97 -26.07 -2.20
CA GLY A 84 -9.89 -25.22 -2.97
C GLY A 84 -9.97 -25.60 -4.45
N PHE A 85 -8.84 -25.98 -5.06
CA PHE A 85 -8.79 -26.40 -6.46
C PHE A 85 -9.48 -27.75 -6.70
N ALA A 86 -9.34 -28.70 -5.76
CA ALA A 86 -10.01 -30.01 -5.86
C ALA A 86 -11.54 -29.90 -5.74
N ARG A 87 -12.04 -28.97 -4.93
CA ARG A 87 -13.49 -28.75 -4.73
C ARG A 87 -14.14 -28.04 -5.93
N ALA A 88 -13.42 -27.15 -6.60
CA ALA A 88 -13.89 -26.50 -7.82
C ALA A 88 -13.97 -27.47 -9.02
N SER A 89 -13.03 -28.42 -9.13
CA SER A 89 -13.03 -29.40 -10.23
C SER A 89 -14.15 -30.44 -10.11
N LEU A 90 -14.59 -30.77 -8.88
CA LEU A 90 -15.70 -31.71 -8.64
C LEU A 90 -17.08 -31.08 -8.87
N ALA A 91 -17.19 -29.75 -8.79
CA ALA A 91 -18.45 -29.03 -9.01
C ALA A 91 -18.78 -28.81 -10.50
N GLN A 92 -17.79 -28.94 -11.39
CA GLN A 92 -17.96 -28.69 -12.84
C GLN A 92 -18.53 -29.91 -13.59
N GLU A 93 -18.56 -31.10 -12.98
CA GLU A 93 -18.84 -32.36 -13.67
C GLU A 93 -20.28 -32.90 -13.46
N ALA A 94 -21.14 -32.14 -12.77
CA ALA A 94 -22.48 -32.56 -12.40
C ALA A 94 -23.60 -31.60 -12.82
N VAL A 95 -23.73 -31.28 -14.11
CA VAL A 95 -24.98 -30.77 -14.71
C VAL A 95 -25.13 -31.28 -16.16
N PRO A 96 -26.14 -32.12 -16.49
CA PRO A 96 -26.42 -32.45 -17.88
C PRO A 96 -27.26 -31.34 -18.54
N ALA A 97 -26.87 -30.97 -19.77
CA ALA A 97 -27.49 -29.92 -20.58
C ALA A 97 -28.88 -30.30 -21.12
N PRO A 98 -29.88 -29.38 -21.16
CA PRO A 98 -31.09 -29.57 -21.94
C PRO A 98 -30.87 -29.12 -23.39
N THR A 99 -31.18 -30.02 -24.32
CA THR A 99 -31.23 -29.75 -25.77
C THR A 99 -32.63 -29.25 -26.11
N GLN A 100 -32.78 -28.08 -26.73
CA GLN A 100 -34.05 -27.63 -27.31
C GLN A 100 -33.90 -27.46 -28.83
N ARG A 101 -34.70 -28.27 -29.54
CA ARG A 101 -35.01 -28.21 -30.97
C ARG A 101 -36.09 -27.16 -31.22
N ASP A 102 -35.85 -26.36 -32.26
CA ASP A 102 -36.77 -25.80 -33.26
C ASP A 102 -38.26 -25.66 -32.91
N ALA A 103 -38.74 -24.41 -32.92
CA ALA A 103 -40.11 -24.09 -33.34
C ALA A 103 -40.15 -22.71 -34.03
N ASP A 104 -40.58 -22.77 -35.28
CA ASP A 104 -40.79 -21.71 -36.26
C ASP A 104 -42.02 -20.84 -35.90
N VAL A 105 -41.88 -19.54 -36.12
CA VAL A 105 -42.78 -18.65 -36.90
C VAL A 105 -44.32 -18.78 -36.73
N LEU A 106 -44.98 -17.70 -36.24
CA LEU A 106 -45.83 -16.74 -37.00
C LEU A 106 -46.80 -15.98 -36.04
N GLN A 107 -46.84 -14.65 -36.13
CA GLN A 107 -47.98 -13.77 -35.74
C GLN A 107 -48.74 -13.38 -37.02
N PRO A 108 -49.87 -12.62 -36.98
CA PRO A 108 -51.05 -12.60 -36.10
C PRO A 108 -52.37 -12.62 -36.95
N ALA A 109 -53.56 -12.55 -36.30
CA ALA A 109 -54.71 -11.69 -36.66
C ALA A 109 -56.11 -12.30 -36.42
N ASP A 110 -56.93 -11.49 -35.74
CA ASP A 110 -58.33 -11.12 -36.05
C ASP A 110 -59.55 -11.88 -35.48
N VAL A 111 -60.57 -11.04 -35.24
CA VAL A 111 -62.03 -11.23 -35.11
C VAL A 111 -62.65 -11.57 -33.73
N SER A 112 -63.16 -10.50 -33.10
CA SER A 112 -64.58 -10.26 -32.74
C SER A 112 -65.49 -11.43 -32.36
N GLU A 113 -66.13 -11.33 -31.17
CA GLU A 113 -67.60 -11.39 -30.93
C GLU A 113 -67.95 -11.84 -29.49
N ALA A 114 -68.87 -11.10 -28.87
CA ALA A 114 -69.76 -11.56 -27.79
C ALA A 114 -71.20 -11.55 -28.36
N PRO A 115 -72.27 -11.99 -27.67
CA PRO A 115 -72.44 -12.79 -26.42
C PRO A 115 -73.45 -13.95 -26.60
N GLU A 116 -73.62 -14.89 -25.65
CA GLU A 116 -74.93 -15.59 -25.47
C GLU A 116 -75.23 -15.99 -24.02
N ARG A 117 -76.52 -15.80 -23.68
CA ARG A 117 -77.21 -16.09 -22.41
C ARG A 117 -77.66 -17.54 -22.36
N PHE A 118 -77.58 -18.19 -21.20
CA PHE A 118 -78.50 -19.25 -20.75
C PHE A 118 -78.59 -19.17 -19.20
N ALA A 119 -79.65 -18.59 -18.64
CA ALA A 119 -80.93 -19.22 -18.27
C ALA A 119 -80.88 -19.97 -16.91
N GLU A 120 -81.49 -19.38 -15.88
CA GLU A 120 -81.93 -20.04 -14.63
C GLU A 120 -83.08 -21.04 -14.92
N PRO A 121 -83.30 -22.02 -14.02
CA PRO A 121 -84.55 -21.95 -13.25
C PRO A 121 -84.43 -22.39 -11.76
N GLU A 122 -84.99 -21.54 -10.91
CA GLU A 122 -86.09 -21.78 -9.95
C GLU A 122 -86.04 -22.85 -8.83
N ALA A 123 -86.30 -22.33 -7.62
CA ALA A 123 -87.13 -22.85 -6.53
C ALA A 123 -86.61 -23.97 -5.59
N ALA A 124 -86.25 -23.54 -4.37
CA ALA A 124 -86.87 -24.06 -3.15
C ALA A 124 -86.78 -23.02 -2.01
N GLU A 125 -87.95 -22.51 -1.60
CA GLU A 125 -88.16 -21.57 -0.49
C GLU A 125 -88.08 -22.28 0.87
N THR A 126 -87.42 -21.70 1.87
CA THR A 126 -87.94 -21.51 3.26
C THR A 126 -87.00 -20.61 4.10
N PRO A 127 -87.44 -20.00 5.23
CA PRO A 127 -87.69 -18.56 5.32
C PRO A 127 -86.65 -17.79 6.15
N ALA A 128 -86.69 -16.47 5.96
CA ALA A 128 -85.84 -15.46 6.56
C ALA A 128 -85.83 -15.45 8.11
N ILE A 129 -84.62 -15.61 8.68
CA ILE A 129 -84.26 -15.04 9.98
C ILE A 129 -83.53 -13.73 9.70
N ARG A 130 -84.22 -12.60 9.91
CA ARG A 130 -83.59 -11.27 9.92
C ARG A 130 -82.84 -11.09 11.25
N LEU A 131 -81.52 -11.25 11.20
CA LEU A 131 -80.61 -10.63 12.17
C LEU A 131 -80.05 -9.36 11.51
N PRO A 132 -80.08 -8.18 12.16
CA PRO A 132 -79.41 -7.01 11.63
C PRO A 132 -77.91 -7.25 11.74
N ALA A 133 -77.29 -7.67 10.64
CA ALA A 133 -75.84 -7.60 10.51
C ALA A 133 -75.48 -6.11 10.45
N VAL A 134 -75.26 -5.51 11.63
CA VAL A 134 -74.36 -4.36 11.77
C VAL A 134 -72.96 -4.90 11.46
N ALA A 135 -72.74 -5.21 10.19
CA ALA A 135 -71.42 -5.26 9.60
C ALA A 135 -71.06 -3.79 9.40
N SER A 136 -70.59 -3.16 10.47
CA SER A 136 -69.68 -2.03 10.35
C SER A 136 -68.44 -2.55 9.60
N ARG A 137 -68.55 -2.61 8.27
CA ARG A 137 -67.38 -2.54 7.41
C ARG A 137 -66.83 -1.16 7.70
N ILE A 138 -65.85 -1.11 8.60
CA ILE A 138 -64.82 -0.09 8.51
C ILE A 138 -64.21 -0.39 7.15
N ALA A 139 -64.73 0.29 6.12
CA ALA A 139 -64.01 0.46 4.88
C ALA A 139 -62.77 1.23 5.29
N PHE A 140 -61.70 0.51 5.64
CA PHE A 140 -60.38 1.02 5.37
C PHE A 140 -60.43 1.30 3.89
N ALA A 141 -60.52 2.58 3.53
CA ALA A 141 -60.17 2.98 2.19
C ALA A 141 -58.81 2.33 1.97
N GLU A 142 -58.76 1.33 1.10
CA GLU A 142 -57.54 0.92 0.42
C GLU A 142 -57.10 2.15 -0.37
N THR A 143 -56.50 3.09 0.36
CA THR A 143 -55.49 3.95 -0.18
C THR A 143 -54.37 2.98 -0.47
N GLU A 144 -54.26 2.55 -1.73
CA GLU A 144 -53.00 2.01 -2.23
C GLU A 144 -51.91 2.90 -1.66
N PRO A 145 -51.00 2.38 -0.80
CA PRO A 145 -49.88 3.19 -0.35
C PRO A 145 -49.16 3.68 -1.61
N PRO A 146 -48.70 4.94 -1.66
CA PRO A 146 -47.91 5.40 -2.79
C PRO A 146 -46.80 4.36 -3.01
N SER A 147 -46.74 3.76 -4.19
CA SER A 147 -45.74 2.75 -4.49
C SER A 147 -44.38 3.36 -4.18
N VAL A 148 -43.75 2.87 -3.11
CA VAL A 148 -42.45 3.38 -2.66
C VAL A 148 -41.47 3.05 -3.77
N ASP A 149 -40.99 4.07 -4.47
CA ASP A 149 -39.98 3.90 -5.50
C ASP A 149 -38.64 3.59 -4.83
N MET A 150 -38.37 2.29 -4.71
CA MET A 150 -37.18 1.74 -4.06
C MET A 150 -35.89 2.29 -4.67
N ALA A 151 -35.86 2.49 -5.99
CA ALA A 151 -34.69 3.03 -6.69
C ALA A 151 -34.48 4.51 -6.35
N GLN A 152 -35.56 5.29 -6.25
CA GLN A 152 -35.48 6.68 -5.84
C GLN A 152 -34.98 6.82 -4.40
N MET A 153 -35.43 5.95 -3.49
CA MET A 153 -34.95 5.95 -2.10
C MET A 153 -33.45 5.62 -2.02
N GLN A 154 -32.98 4.60 -2.75
CA GLN A 154 -31.54 4.28 -2.83
C GLN A 154 -30.71 5.47 -3.28
N LEU A 155 -31.12 6.14 -4.37
CA LEU A 155 -30.43 7.33 -4.88
C LEU A 155 -30.42 8.47 -3.87
N ARG A 156 -31.51 8.68 -3.13
CA ARG A 156 -31.58 9.69 -2.05
C ARG A 156 -30.63 9.36 -0.91
N ILE A 157 -30.56 8.10 -0.48
CA ILE A 157 -29.63 7.66 0.57
C ILE A 157 -28.19 7.90 0.13
N LEU A 158 -27.81 7.47 -1.08
CA LEU A 158 -26.46 7.69 -1.61
C LEU A 158 -26.10 9.17 -1.70
N HIS A 159 -27.04 10.00 -2.19
CA HIS A 159 -26.84 11.44 -2.28
C HIS A 159 -26.62 12.09 -0.90
N GLN A 160 -27.40 11.71 0.11
CA GLN A 160 -27.26 12.23 1.46
C GLN A 160 -26.00 11.72 2.15
N ALA A 161 -25.60 10.46 1.90
CA ALA A 161 -24.39 9.89 2.46
C ALA A 161 -23.11 10.58 1.95
N GLN A 162 -23.14 11.16 0.74
CA GLN A 162 -22.03 11.97 0.22
C GLN A 162 -21.97 13.41 0.79
N GLN A 163 -23.09 13.94 1.32
CA GLN A 163 -23.18 15.32 1.80
C GLN A 163 -23.08 15.47 3.32
N LEU A 164 -23.63 14.50 4.06
CA LEU A 164 -23.73 14.57 5.52
C LEU A 164 -22.54 13.90 6.21
N GLU A 165 -22.22 14.37 7.41
CA GLU A 165 -21.32 13.65 8.31
C GLU A 165 -21.96 12.32 8.79
N PRO A 166 -21.17 11.29 9.14
CA PRO A 166 -21.69 9.96 9.48
C PRO A 166 -22.76 9.97 10.58
N ALA A 167 -22.58 10.78 11.63
CA ALA A 167 -23.55 10.89 12.72
C ALA A 167 -24.88 11.57 12.28
N ALA A 168 -24.78 12.59 11.41
CA ALA A 168 -25.95 13.25 10.85
C ALA A 168 -26.70 12.33 9.88
N LEU A 169 -25.98 11.51 9.10
CA LEU A 169 -26.56 10.50 8.24
C LEU A 169 -27.38 9.48 9.04
N HIS A 170 -26.83 8.94 10.13
CA HIS A 170 -27.56 8.01 11.00
C HIS A 170 -28.87 8.62 11.52
N THR A 171 -28.82 9.89 11.95
CA THR A 171 -30.01 10.62 12.43
C THR A 171 -31.03 10.83 11.32
N TRP A 172 -30.57 11.14 10.11
CA TRP A 172 -31.43 11.32 8.94
C TRP A 172 -32.10 10.03 8.49
N LEU A 173 -31.40 8.89 8.55
CA LEU A 173 -31.94 7.56 8.23
C LEU A 173 -33.07 7.18 9.19
N LEU A 174 -32.91 7.44 10.50
CA LEU A 174 -33.96 7.20 11.50
C LEU A 174 -35.21 8.06 11.25
N ALA A 175 -35.06 9.25 10.68
CA ALA A 175 -36.16 10.17 10.41
C ALA A 175 -36.97 9.82 9.15
N GLN A 176 -36.54 8.86 8.33
CA GLN A 176 -37.27 8.47 7.11
C GLN A 176 -38.36 7.43 7.43
N PRO A 177 -39.65 7.76 7.25
CA PRO A 177 -40.75 6.83 7.55
C PRO A 177 -40.80 5.62 6.59
N GLU A 178 -40.28 5.79 5.38
CA GLU A 178 -40.23 4.74 4.34
C GLU A 178 -39.28 3.58 4.71
N LEU A 179 -38.28 3.83 5.55
CA LEU A 179 -37.29 2.83 6.00
C LEU A 179 -37.74 2.04 7.24
N TRP A 180 -38.93 2.33 7.78
CA TRP A 180 -39.49 1.62 8.93
C TRP A 180 -40.33 0.40 8.54
N SER A 181 -40.60 0.22 7.25
CA SER A 181 -41.31 -0.97 6.78
C SER A 181 -40.41 -2.21 6.89
N LEU A 182 -40.96 -3.27 7.51
CA LEU A 182 -40.27 -4.54 7.72
C LEU A 182 -39.88 -5.25 6.42
N ASP A 183 -40.67 -5.09 5.36
CA ASP A 183 -40.43 -5.73 4.07
C ASP A 183 -39.49 -4.90 3.18
N HIS A 184 -39.64 -3.57 3.19
CA HIS A 184 -38.90 -2.69 2.28
C HIS A 184 -37.47 -2.40 2.79
N LYS A 185 -37.26 -2.30 4.11
CA LYS A 185 -35.94 -2.02 4.71
C LYS A 185 -34.85 -3.03 4.27
N PRO A 186 -35.04 -4.36 4.40
CA PRO A 186 -34.00 -5.32 3.98
C PRO A 186 -33.79 -5.34 2.47
N GLN A 187 -34.85 -5.13 1.67
CA GLN A 187 -34.74 -5.07 0.21
C GLN A 187 -33.95 -3.85 -0.27
N ILE A 188 -34.23 -2.66 0.29
CA ILE A 188 -33.46 -1.44 0.03
C ILE A 188 -32.02 -1.62 0.47
N GLY A 189 -31.81 -2.19 1.66
CA GLY A 189 -30.49 -2.44 2.23
C GLY A 189 -29.64 -3.37 1.37
N ALA A 190 -30.18 -4.52 0.95
CA ALA A 190 -29.45 -5.51 0.16
C ALA A 190 -29.07 -4.98 -1.23
N GLU A 191 -29.99 -4.28 -1.90
CA GLU A 191 -29.72 -3.68 -3.20
C GLU A 191 -28.73 -2.51 -3.10
N LEU A 192 -28.84 -1.69 -2.05
CA LEU A 192 -27.86 -0.63 -1.76
C LEU A 192 -26.46 -1.20 -1.50
N GLN A 193 -26.36 -2.29 -0.71
CA GLN A 193 -25.08 -2.95 -0.45
C GLN A 193 -24.48 -3.48 -1.75
N ARG A 194 -25.27 -4.18 -2.57
CA ARG A 194 -24.83 -4.68 -3.88
C ARG A 194 -24.36 -3.55 -4.78
N HIS A 195 -25.11 -2.45 -4.84
CA HIS A 195 -24.74 -1.27 -5.59
C HIS A 195 -23.40 -0.70 -5.10
N LEU A 196 -23.19 -0.54 -3.78
CA LEU A 196 -21.94 -0.03 -3.20
C LEU A 196 -20.72 -0.95 -3.43
N LEU A 197 -20.93 -2.26 -3.47
CA LEU A 197 -19.85 -3.24 -3.64
C LEU A 197 -19.46 -3.43 -5.12
N GLU A 198 -20.45 -3.42 -6.01
CA GLU A 198 -20.27 -3.58 -7.46
C GLU A 198 -19.86 -2.27 -8.13
N HIS A 199 -20.50 -1.16 -7.74
CA HIS A 199 -20.25 0.15 -8.34
C HIS A 199 -19.12 0.87 -7.63
N GLU A 200 -18.45 1.68 -8.42
CA GLU A 200 -17.17 2.29 -8.11
C GLU A 200 -17.30 3.58 -7.29
N GLU A 201 -18.20 3.56 -6.31
CA GLU A 201 -18.66 4.70 -5.52
C GLU A 201 -17.58 5.32 -4.62
N THR A 202 -17.89 6.51 -4.11
CA THR A 202 -16.96 7.35 -3.33
C THR A 202 -17.51 7.66 -1.95
N LEU A 203 -17.46 6.66 -1.08
CA LEU A 203 -17.96 6.74 0.29
C LEU A 203 -16.83 6.49 1.29
N SER A 204 -16.90 7.07 2.49
CA SER A 204 -15.94 6.74 3.55
C SER A 204 -16.27 5.38 4.19
N LEU A 205 -15.28 4.75 4.83
CA LEU A 205 -15.50 3.52 5.60
C LEU A 205 -16.53 3.76 6.72
N TYR A 206 -16.45 4.92 7.40
CA TYR A 206 -17.39 5.29 8.46
C TYR A 206 -18.84 5.42 7.97
N HIS A 207 -19.03 5.93 6.75
CA HIS A 207 -20.37 6.01 6.15
C HIS A 207 -20.91 4.62 5.80
N TYR A 208 -20.04 3.70 5.39
CA TYR A 208 -20.41 2.30 5.13
C TYR A 208 -20.80 1.60 6.43
N GLU A 209 -20.02 1.76 7.50
CA GLU A 209 -20.30 1.19 8.82
C GLU A 209 -21.67 1.67 9.34
N VAL A 210 -21.99 2.96 9.24
CA VAL A 210 -23.31 3.49 9.61
C VAL A 210 -24.44 2.84 8.82
N LEU A 211 -24.25 2.59 7.52
CA LEU A 211 -25.24 1.91 6.68
C LEU A 211 -25.34 0.42 7.02
N ALA A 212 -24.21 -0.24 7.25
CA ALA A 212 -24.12 -1.65 7.63
C ALA A 212 -24.84 -1.90 8.97
N ASP A 213 -24.60 -1.04 9.96
CA ASP A 213 -25.25 -1.09 11.27
C ASP A 213 -26.76 -0.82 11.16
N PHE A 214 -27.16 0.16 10.34
CA PHE A 214 -28.58 0.51 10.20
C PHE A 214 -29.39 -0.57 9.48
N PHE A 215 -28.84 -1.17 8.42
CA PHE A 215 -29.50 -2.20 7.60
C PHE A 215 -29.21 -3.63 8.07
N ASP A 216 -28.37 -3.80 9.10
CA ASP A 216 -27.98 -5.08 9.69
C ASP A 216 -27.36 -6.05 8.67
N TRP A 217 -26.44 -5.52 7.86
CA TRP A 217 -25.81 -6.27 6.77
C TRP A 217 -24.97 -7.46 7.24
N GLU A 218 -24.47 -7.45 8.48
CA GLU A 218 -23.67 -8.56 9.04
C GLU A 218 -24.53 -9.79 9.39
N GLN A 219 -25.82 -9.61 9.66
CA GLN A 219 -26.75 -10.68 10.05
C GLN A 219 -27.62 -11.18 8.88
N ALA A 220 -27.42 -10.62 7.68
CA ALA A 220 -28.19 -10.99 6.50
C ALA A 220 -27.86 -12.44 6.04
N LEU A 221 -28.89 -13.22 5.75
CA LEU A 221 -28.77 -14.62 5.27
C LEU A 221 -28.00 -14.73 3.94
N ASP A 222 -28.06 -13.69 3.10
CA ASP A 222 -27.36 -13.59 1.81
C ASP A 222 -26.10 -12.68 1.89
N ALA A 223 -25.43 -12.65 3.04
CA ALA A 223 -24.25 -11.79 3.23
C ALA A 223 -23.13 -12.13 2.21
N PRO A 224 -22.56 -11.11 1.52
CA PRO A 224 -21.42 -11.30 0.63
C PRO A 224 -20.17 -11.78 1.37
N ASP A 225 -19.20 -12.38 0.66
CA ASP A 225 -17.91 -12.80 1.24
C ASP A 225 -17.24 -11.65 2.01
N PRO A 226 -16.90 -11.83 3.31
CA PRO A 226 -16.26 -10.81 4.14
C PRO A 226 -14.98 -10.24 3.53
N TYR A 227 -14.19 -11.06 2.84
CA TYR A 227 -12.96 -10.61 2.19
C TYR A 227 -13.26 -9.68 1.01
N PHE A 228 -14.28 -10.00 0.21
CA PHE A 228 -14.73 -9.16 -0.90
C PHE A 228 -15.25 -7.82 -0.39
N VAL A 229 -16.08 -7.82 0.67
CA VAL A 229 -16.59 -6.60 1.31
C VAL A 229 -15.44 -5.73 1.81
N GLN A 230 -14.48 -6.30 2.54
CA GLN A 230 -13.33 -5.55 3.04
C GLN A 230 -12.52 -4.90 1.91
N HIS A 231 -12.26 -5.64 0.83
CA HIS A 231 -11.56 -5.11 -0.33
C HIS A 231 -12.35 -4.00 -1.03
N ALA A 232 -13.67 -4.17 -1.22
CA ALA A 232 -14.53 -3.17 -1.84
C ALA A 232 -14.58 -1.87 -1.00
N CYS A 233 -14.81 -1.98 0.32
CA CYS A 233 -14.84 -0.85 1.24
C CYS A 233 -13.48 -0.13 1.28
N ALA A 234 -12.36 -0.87 1.28
CA ALA A 234 -11.03 -0.27 1.22
C ALA A 234 -10.84 0.54 -0.07
N ARG A 235 -11.26 0.03 -1.24
CA ARG A 235 -11.19 0.78 -2.51
C ARG A 235 -12.07 2.04 -2.49
N MET A 236 -13.29 1.91 -2.00
CA MET A 236 -14.27 2.99 -1.91
C MET A 236 -13.74 4.14 -1.03
N HIS A 237 -13.22 3.80 0.16
CA HIS A 237 -12.62 4.76 1.08
C HIS A 237 -11.37 5.43 0.50
N GLN A 238 -10.53 4.69 -0.23
CA GLN A 238 -9.36 5.28 -0.91
C GLN A 238 -9.76 6.29 -1.99
N ARG A 239 -10.86 6.08 -2.70
CA ARG A 239 -11.37 7.05 -3.69
C ARG A 239 -11.99 8.27 -3.01
N TRP A 240 -12.72 8.07 -1.92
CA TRP A 240 -13.24 9.16 -1.09
C TRP A 240 -12.11 10.06 -0.56
N ARG A 241 -10.96 9.49 -0.15
CA ARG A 241 -9.77 10.27 0.26
C ARG A 241 -9.23 11.21 -0.83
N LEU A 242 -9.47 10.91 -2.10
CA LEU A 242 -9.06 11.77 -3.23
C LEU A 242 -10.00 12.96 -3.44
N GLN A 243 -11.24 12.88 -2.93
CA GLN A 243 -12.22 13.95 -3.01
C GLN A 243 -11.95 15.07 -1.99
N PRO A 244 -12.47 16.28 -2.23
CA PRO A 244 -12.29 17.42 -1.31
C PRO A 244 -12.71 17.14 0.14
N SER A 245 -13.74 16.33 0.36
CA SER A 245 -14.22 15.86 1.67
C SER A 245 -13.18 15.03 2.41
N GLY A 246 -12.44 14.16 1.71
CA GLY A 246 -11.43 13.28 2.29
C GLY A 246 -10.02 13.87 2.44
N HIS A 247 -9.76 15.09 1.94
CA HIS A 247 -8.43 15.70 2.01
C HIS A 247 -7.95 15.95 3.46
N GLY A 248 -8.89 16.16 4.38
CA GLY A 248 -8.61 16.30 5.82
C GLY A 248 -7.91 15.05 6.38
N GLU A 249 -8.55 13.89 6.21
CA GLU A 249 -8.03 12.61 6.67
C GLU A 249 -6.70 12.26 5.98
N LEU A 250 -6.61 12.52 4.67
CA LEU A 250 -5.38 12.28 3.91
C LEU A 250 -4.20 13.12 4.45
N SER A 251 -4.45 14.37 4.85
CA SER A 251 -3.42 15.24 5.46
C SER A 251 -2.94 14.73 6.82
N GLU A 252 -3.85 14.17 7.62
CA GLU A 252 -3.53 13.62 8.93
C GLU A 252 -2.77 12.30 8.81
N ALA A 253 -3.17 11.45 7.88
CA ALA A 253 -2.46 10.20 7.58
C ALA A 253 -1.03 10.46 7.09
N LEU A 254 -0.79 11.51 6.30
CA LEU A 254 0.56 11.95 5.92
C LEU A 254 1.38 12.45 7.11
N ARG A 255 0.76 13.23 8.02
CA ARG A 255 1.40 13.66 9.27
C ARG A 255 1.85 12.48 10.11
N ARG A 256 0.98 11.47 10.28
CA ARG A 256 1.30 10.22 10.98
C ARG A 256 2.46 9.44 10.35
N ARG A 257 2.62 9.50 9.02
CA ARG A 257 3.78 8.91 8.29
C ARG A 257 5.04 9.78 8.29
N GLY A 258 5.08 10.86 9.06
CA GLY A 258 6.27 11.69 9.26
C GLY A 258 6.45 12.81 8.22
N ASP A 259 5.36 13.35 7.66
CA ASP A 259 5.37 14.65 6.96
C ASP A 259 4.71 15.73 7.85
N PRO A 260 5.50 16.44 8.69
CA PRO A 260 4.95 17.37 9.67
C PRO A 260 4.24 18.58 9.02
N ASP A 261 4.60 18.93 7.79
CA ASP A 261 4.04 20.09 7.06
C ASP A 261 2.74 19.75 6.30
N ALA A 262 2.23 18.51 6.40
CA ALA A 262 1.10 18.07 5.62
C ALA A 262 -0.20 18.75 6.05
N SER A 263 -0.61 19.76 5.27
CA SER A 263 -1.86 20.51 5.41
C SER A 263 -2.82 20.20 4.26
N VAL A 264 -4.12 20.44 4.45
CA VAL A 264 -5.15 20.30 3.40
C VAL A 264 -4.81 21.04 2.10
N PRO A 265 -4.42 22.34 2.11
CA PRO A 265 -4.04 23.02 0.86
C PRO A 265 -2.77 22.43 0.23
N TYR A 266 -1.87 21.87 1.04
CA TYR A 266 -0.68 21.18 0.53
C TYR A 266 -1.04 19.88 -0.19
N VAL A 267 -1.90 19.06 0.42
CA VAL A 267 -2.43 17.83 -0.19
C VAL A 267 -3.16 18.13 -1.49
N ARG A 268 -4.00 19.16 -1.51
CA ARG A 268 -4.69 19.61 -2.73
C ARG A 268 -3.72 19.95 -3.85
N LYS A 269 -2.62 20.66 -3.55
CA LYS A 269 -1.56 20.98 -4.53
C LYS A 269 -0.87 19.72 -5.03
N LEU A 270 -0.58 18.75 -4.14
CA LEU A 270 0.01 17.48 -4.56
C LEU A 270 -0.93 16.72 -5.49
N LEU A 271 -2.20 16.54 -5.11
CA LEU A 271 -3.20 15.87 -5.95
C LEU A 271 -3.40 16.57 -7.30
N ALA A 272 -3.39 17.90 -7.34
CA ALA A 272 -3.43 18.66 -8.58
C ALA A 272 -2.25 18.35 -9.52
N LEU A 273 -1.06 18.08 -8.97
CA LEU A 273 0.12 17.67 -9.75
C LEU A 273 0.04 16.23 -10.28
N LEU A 274 -0.79 15.35 -9.68
CA LEU A 274 -1.07 14.01 -10.21
C LEU A 274 -2.28 13.97 -11.14
N GLY A 275 -3.18 14.95 -11.03
CA GLY A 275 -4.36 15.07 -11.86
C GLY A 275 -4.04 15.47 -13.30
N PRO A 276 -5.05 15.47 -14.19
CA PRO A 276 -4.88 15.76 -15.61
C PRO A 276 -4.53 17.22 -15.90
N THR A 277 -4.89 18.14 -15.01
CA THR A 277 -4.80 19.59 -15.21
C THR A 277 -3.38 20.16 -15.08
N ALA A 278 -2.44 19.41 -14.52
CA ALA A 278 -1.05 19.86 -14.43
C ALA A 278 -0.39 19.89 -15.80
N SER A 279 0.42 20.92 -16.07
CA SER A 279 1.33 20.90 -17.22
C SER A 279 2.58 20.08 -16.90
N ASP A 280 3.18 19.44 -17.90
CA ASP A 280 4.38 18.63 -17.70
C ASP A 280 5.57 19.48 -17.20
N SER A 281 5.61 20.76 -17.59
CA SER A 281 6.57 21.75 -17.06
C SER A 281 6.36 22.04 -15.57
N ALA A 282 5.11 22.16 -15.11
CA ALA A 282 4.81 22.37 -13.70
C ALA A 282 5.15 21.13 -12.85
N VAL A 283 4.91 19.94 -13.40
CA VAL A 283 5.32 18.67 -12.77
C VAL A 283 6.84 18.62 -12.63
N PHE A 284 7.59 18.91 -13.70
CA PHE A 284 9.05 18.92 -13.65
C PHE A 284 9.57 19.98 -12.67
N ALA A 285 9.07 21.22 -12.73
CA ALA A 285 9.44 22.29 -11.80
C ALA A 285 9.13 21.94 -10.34
N ALA A 286 8.00 21.26 -10.08
CA ALA A 286 7.68 20.78 -8.75
C ALA A 286 8.65 19.69 -8.28
N MET A 287 9.11 18.82 -9.19
CA MET A 287 10.07 17.75 -8.90
C MET A 287 11.47 18.30 -8.56
N LEU A 288 11.82 19.49 -9.07
CA LEU A 288 13.07 20.18 -8.71
C LEU A 288 13.15 20.59 -7.24
N TRP A 289 12.04 20.71 -6.52
CA TRP A 289 12.08 21.04 -5.10
C TRP A 289 12.59 19.87 -4.24
N PRO A 290 13.57 20.08 -3.35
CA PRO A 290 14.12 19.02 -2.52
C PRO A 290 13.04 18.43 -1.59
N GLY A 291 12.98 17.09 -1.52
CA GLY A 291 12.05 16.36 -0.65
C GLY A 291 10.63 16.15 -1.20
N ARG A 292 10.16 16.93 -2.18
CA ARG A 292 8.83 16.72 -2.80
C ARG A 292 8.65 15.34 -3.43
N PRO A 293 9.62 14.79 -4.18
CA PRO A 293 9.49 13.43 -4.72
C PRO A 293 9.28 12.37 -3.64
N THR A 294 9.98 12.51 -2.51
CA THR A 294 9.84 11.59 -1.38
C THR A 294 8.46 11.73 -0.71
N ARG A 295 7.95 12.96 -0.55
CA ARG A 295 6.59 13.20 -0.03
C ARG A 295 5.52 12.67 -0.99
N MET A 296 5.71 12.84 -2.30
CA MET A 296 4.79 12.34 -3.32
C MET A 296 4.74 10.81 -3.33
N ARG A 297 5.89 10.14 -3.18
CA ARG A 297 5.93 8.69 -3.03
C ARG A 297 5.17 8.23 -1.78
N ARG A 298 5.33 8.90 -0.63
CA ARG A 298 4.55 8.57 0.59
C ARG A 298 3.05 8.72 0.38
N LEU A 299 2.62 9.75 -0.36
CA LEU A 299 1.22 9.95 -0.75
C LEU A 299 0.73 8.79 -1.63
N LEU A 300 1.48 8.43 -2.67
CA LEU A 300 1.15 7.31 -3.56
C LEU A 300 1.08 5.99 -2.80
N GLU A 301 2.04 5.71 -1.91
CA GLU A 301 2.03 4.55 -1.03
C GLU A 301 0.85 4.56 -0.04
N LEU A 302 0.32 5.73 0.32
CA LEU A 302 -0.84 5.86 1.21
C LEU A 302 -2.15 5.58 0.48
N ILE A 303 -2.21 5.98 -0.79
CA ILE A 303 -3.32 5.68 -1.72
C ILE A 303 -3.29 4.20 -2.16
N GLY A 304 -2.25 3.44 -1.77
CA GLY A 304 -2.07 2.05 -2.15
C GLY A 304 -1.61 1.87 -3.60
N TYR A 305 -1.00 2.90 -4.19
CA TYR A 305 -0.42 2.80 -5.52
C TYR A 305 0.88 2.00 -5.46
N VAL A 306 0.89 0.87 -6.18
CA VAL A 306 2.08 0.06 -6.44
C VAL A 306 2.31 0.05 -7.94
N PRO A 307 3.56 0.24 -8.43
CA PRO A 307 3.89 0.22 -9.86
C PRO A 307 3.84 -1.20 -10.46
N ASP A 308 2.79 -1.97 -10.20
CA ASP A 308 2.57 -3.34 -10.72
C ASP A 308 1.75 -3.35 -12.02
N GLY A 309 1.58 -2.17 -12.63
CA GLY A 309 0.84 -1.99 -13.86
C GLY A 309 -0.69 -1.93 -13.70
N ARG A 310 -1.20 -1.93 -12.46
CA ARG A 310 -2.60 -1.61 -12.17
C ARG A 310 -2.89 -0.13 -12.43
N LYS A 311 -4.10 0.19 -12.90
CA LYS A 311 -4.52 1.59 -13.09
C LYS A 311 -4.69 2.22 -11.71
N PRO A 312 -4.13 3.43 -11.45
CA PRO A 312 -4.40 4.14 -10.22
C PRO A 312 -5.89 4.52 -10.15
N PRO A 313 -6.45 4.72 -8.95
CA PRO A 313 -7.82 5.20 -8.81
C PRO A 313 -7.98 6.57 -9.50
N PRO A 314 -9.10 6.81 -10.22
CA PRO A 314 -9.38 8.12 -10.81
C PRO A 314 -9.42 9.19 -9.71
N PRO A 315 -8.98 10.44 -9.97
CA PRO A 315 -8.62 11.05 -11.26
C PRO A 315 -7.13 10.95 -11.65
N LEU A 316 -6.36 10.06 -10.99
CA LEU A 316 -4.91 10.03 -11.12
C LEU A 316 -4.48 9.47 -12.50
N GLN A 317 -3.52 10.14 -13.15
CA GLN A 317 -2.92 9.61 -14.38
C GLN A 317 -1.80 8.62 -14.08
N ARG A 318 -1.83 7.45 -14.73
CA ARG A 318 -0.84 6.37 -14.54
C ARG A 318 0.59 6.83 -14.84
N GLU A 319 0.81 7.53 -15.95
CA GLU A 319 2.15 7.97 -16.36
C GLU A 319 2.75 8.93 -15.32
N ARG A 320 1.96 9.88 -14.82
CA ARG A 320 2.38 10.84 -13.79
C ARG A 320 2.61 10.18 -12.43
N ALA A 321 1.74 9.27 -12.02
CA ALA A 321 1.93 8.51 -10.78
C ALA A 321 3.24 7.71 -10.85
N ASN A 322 3.54 7.08 -11.99
CA ASN A 322 4.80 6.38 -12.21
C ASN A 322 6.02 7.30 -12.18
N THR A 323 6.00 8.45 -12.87
CA THR A 323 7.14 9.36 -12.85
C THR A 323 7.43 9.89 -11.46
N TRP A 324 6.41 10.24 -10.67
CA TRP A 324 6.56 10.66 -9.27
C TRP A 324 6.97 9.53 -8.33
N TYR A 325 6.47 8.31 -8.54
CA TYR A 325 6.85 7.14 -7.75
C TYR A 325 8.33 6.83 -7.97
N LEU A 326 8.73 6.76 -9.24
CA LEU A 326 10.12 6.59 -9.65
C LEU A 326 10.94 7.73 -9.09
N ALA A 327 10.56 9.00 -9.27
CA ALA A 327 11.25 10.18 -8.72
C ALA A 327 11.62 10.07 -7.23
N GLY A 328 10.73 9.50 -6.42
CA GLY A 328 10.92 9.30 -4.99
C GLY A 328 11.75 8.06 -4.63
N GLU A 329 11.93 7.13 -5.57
CA GLU A 329 12.67 5.90 -5.40
C GLU A 329 14.19 6.13 -5.36
N ARG A 330 14.80 5.75 -4.24
CA ARG A 330 16.26 5.89 -4.00
C ARG A 330 17.03 4.60 -4.26
N HIS A 331 16.36 3.58 -4.80
CA HIS A 331 16.78 2.19 -4.69
C HIS A 331 17.57 1.66 -5.89
N MET A 332 17.54 2.35 -7.04
CA MET A 332 18.33 2.02 -8.25
C MET A 332 18.93 3.27 -8.89
N PHE A 333 19.76 3.08 -9.94
CA PHE A 333 20.04 4.15 -10.88
C PHE A 333 18.72 4.55 -11.54
N ASN A 334 18.18 5.68 -11.07
CA ASN A 334 16.90 6.17 -11.49
C ASN A 334 17.15 7.31 -12.48
N PRO A 335 16.84 7.12 -13.78
CA PRO A 335 17.14 8.12 -14.80
C PRO A 335 16.41 9.44 -14.52
N ILE A 336 15.23 9.39 -13.89
CA ILE A 336 14.44 10.59 -13.60
C ILE A 336 15.05 11.36 -12.41
N ALA A 337 15.47 10.66 -11.35
CA ALA A 337 16.17 11.30 -10.23
C ALA A 337 17.53 11.87 -10.67
N PHE A 338 18.24 11.16 -11.57
CA PHE A 338 19.47 11.64 -12.18
C PHE A 338 19.22 12.95 -12.97
N MET A 339 18.25 12.96 -13.89
CA MET A 339 17.88 14.16 -14.65
C MET A 339 17.52 15.35 -13.75
N VAL A 340 16.72 15.13 -12.71
CA VAL A 340 16.34 16.20 -11.78
C VAL A 340 17.53 16.69 -10.97
N GLY A 341 18.43 15.80 -10.58
CA GLY A 341 19.65 16.19 -9.90
C GLY A 341 20.61 16.98 -10.78
N VAL A 342 20.76 16.60 -12.06
CA VAL A 342 21.50 17.39 -13.07
C VAL A 342 20.87 18.78 -13.19
N ALA A 343 19.55 18.87 -13.34
CA ALA A 343 18.85 20.14 -13.42
C ALA A 343 19.10 21.03 -12.18
N ARG A 344 19.07 20.46 -10.98
CA ARG A 344 19.40 21.19 -9.73
C ARG A 344 20.85 21.67 -9.71
N SER A 345 21.80 20.84 -10.16
CA SER A 345 23.21 21.22 -10.21
C SER A 345 23.47 22.35 -11.22
N LEU A 346 22.76 22.34 -12.36
CA LEU A 346 22.82 23.40 -13.36
C LEU A 346 22.24 24.71 -12.83
N ILE A 347 21.12 24.67 -12.11
CA ILE A 347 20.55 25.87 -11.47
C ILE A 347 21.48 26.44 -10.40
N ALA A 348 22.08 25.57 -9.57
CA ALA A 348 23.06 26.00 -8.57
C ALA A 348 24.30 26.61 -9.23
N ALA A 349 24.80 26.00 -10.30
CA ALA A 349 25.92 26.51 -11.08
C ALA A 349 25.60 27.85 -11.75
N ALA A 350 24.40 28.01 -12.32
CA ALA A 350 23.94 29.27 -12.90
C ALA A 350 23.80 30.37 -11.84
N ALA A 351 23.24 30.06 -10.67
CA ALA A 351 23.15 30.99 -9.55
C ALA A 351 24.54 31.41 -9.04
N PHE A 352 25.47 30.47 -8.95
CA PHE A 352 26.87 30.75 -8.59
C PHE A 352 27.57 31.63 -9.64
N LEU A 353 27.38 31.34 -10.93
CA LEU A 353 27.90 32.19 -12.01
C LEU A 353 27.31 33.60 -11.96
N LEU A 354 26.01 33.73 -11.72
CA LEU A 354 25.35 35.03 -11.57
C LEU A 354 25.92 35.80 -10.38
N LEU A 355 26.16 35.13 -9.25
CA LEU A 355 26.82 35.74 -8.09
C LEU A 355 28.24 36.21 -8.44
N CYS A 356 29.04 35.37 -9.12
CA CYS A 356 30.39 35.75 -9.57
C CYS A 356 30.37 36.90 -10.57
N LEU A 357 29.36 36.96 -11.46
CA LEU A 357 29.16 38.06 -12.40
C LEU A 357 28.83 39.36 -11.65
N LEU A 358 27.97 39.30 -10.64
CA LEU A 358 27.61 40.47 -9.83
C LEU A 358 28.81 40.98 -9.03
N LEU A 359 29.60 40.08 -8.44
CA LEU A 359 30.86 40.42 -7.78
C LEU A 359 31.88 41.03 -8.76
N ALA A 360 31.97 40.49 -9.98
CA ALA A 360 32.82 41.05 -11.02
C ALA A 360 32.37 42.44 -11.49
N MET A 361 31.07 42.74 -11.47
CA MET A 361 30.55 44.08 -11.76
C MET A 361 30.81 45.08 -10.63
N LEU A 362 30.87 44.61 -9.37
CA LEU A 362 31.19 45.44 -8.22
C LEU A 362 32.69 45.75 -8.11
N ASP A 363 33.52 44.83 -8.58
CA ASP A 363 34.97 44.97 -8.58
C ASP A 363 35.41 45.92 -9.71
N ARG A 364 35.87 47.13 -9.36
CA ARG A 364 36.43 48.11 -10.32
C ARG A 364 37.82 47.65 -10.78
N ASN A 365 37.89 46.51 -11.48
CA ASN A 365 39.14 45.94 -11.93
C ASN A 365 39.68 46.73 -13.15
N PRO A 366 40.88 47.33 -13.07
CA PRO A 366 41.42 48.16 -14.15
C PRO A 366 42.07 47.36 -15.29
N ALA A 367 42.10 46.02 -15.22
CA ALA A 367 42.77 45.20 -16.22
C ALA A 367 41.89 44.94 -17.46
N PRO A 368 42.41 45.13 -18.70
CA PRO A 368 41.70 44.76 -19.92
C PRO A 368 41.69 43.23 -20.08
N GLY A 369 40.59 42.59 -19.68
CA GLY A 369 40.39 41.14 -19.84
C GLY A 369 39.21 40.60 -19.05
N ILE A 370 38.86 39.33 -19.27
CA ILE A 370 37.86 38.61 -18.46
C ILE A 370 38.33 38.65 -17.00
N SER A 371 37.48 39.19 -16.12
CA SER A 371 37.80 39.35 -14.70
C SER A 371 38.24 38.00 -14.09
N PRO A 372 39.23 38.00 -13.19
CA PRO A 372 39.66 36.78 -12.52
C PRO A 372 38.50 36.10 -11.76
N MET A 373 37.53 36.90 -11.28
CA MET A 373 36.30 36.42 -10.68
C MET A 373 35.42 35.61 -11.64
N LEU A 374 35.31 36.00 -12.90
CA LEU A 374 34.50 35.25 -13.87
C LEU A 374 35.19 33.93 -14.29
N LYS A 375 36.52 33.92 -14.39
CA LYS A 375 37.29 32.68 -14.61
C LYS A 375 37.14 31.70 -13.44
N ALA A 376 37.26 32.18 -12.21
CA ALA A 376 37.02 31.40 -11.01
C ALA A 376 35.57 30.92 -10.91
N GLY A 377 34.61 31.77 -11.30
CA GLY A 377 33.19 31.43 -11.39
C GLY A 377 32.92 30.28 -12.35
N GLY A 378 33.51 30.31 -13.55
CA GLY A 378 33.42 29.23 -14.54
C GLY A 378 33.95 27.89 -14.02
N ILE A 379 35.12 27.89 -13.39
CA ILE A 379 35.70 26.68 -12.77
C ILE A 379 34.80 26.19 -11.64
N GLY A 380 34.34 27.07 -10.75
CA GLY A 380 33.46 26.70 -9.64
C GLY A 380 32.13 26.11 -10.10
N ALA A 381 31.52 26.67 -11.15
CA ALA A 381 30.31 26.13 -11.77
C ALA A 381 30.53 24.72 -12.33
N ALA A 382 31.65 24.49 -13.02
CA ALA A 382 32.02 23.16 -13.52
C ALA A 382 32.25 22.17 -12.37
N VAL A 383 32.84 22.60 -11.26
CA VAL A 383 33.02 21.77 -10.05
C VAL A 383 31.68 21.44 -9.39
N ILE A 384 30.71 22.36 -9.35
CA ILE A 384 29.37 22.10 -8.80
C ILE A 384 28.66 21.00 -9.59
N VAL A 385 28.61 21.13 -10.92
CA VAL A 385 27.94 20.15 -11.80
C VAL A 385 28.70 18.82 -11.82
N GLY A 386 30.01 18.87 -12.07
CA GLY A 386 30.86 17.69 -12.15
C GLY A 386 30.96 16.94 -10.83
N GLY A 387 31.09 17.66 -9.71
CA GLY A 387 31.13 17.10 -8.37
C GLY A 387 29.82 16.43 -7.99
N TRP A 388 28.68 17.07 -8.30
CA TRP A 388 27.37 16.45 -8.07
C TRP A 388 27.16 15.19 -8.91
N LEU A 389 27.50 15.23 -10.20
CA LEU A 389 27.45 14.07 -11.11
C LEU A 389 28.32 12.92 -10.61
N ALA A 390 29.57 13.22 -10.21
CA ALA A 390 30.50 12.23 -9.67
C ALA A 390 29.97 11.61 -8.38
N TRP A 391 29.40 12.43 -7.49
CA TRP A 391 28.79 11.96 -6.25
C TRP A 391 27.55 11.09 -6.49
N ASP A 392 26.64 11.47 -7.40
CA ASP A 392 25.44 10.69 -7.69
C ASP A 392 25.78 9.33 -8.34
N CYS A 393 26.72 9.32 -9.29
CA CYS A 393 27.27 8.09 -9.87
C CYS A 393 27.91 7.21 -8.78
N PHE A 394 28.75 7.78 -7.92
CA PHE A 394 29.39 7.07 -6.82
C PHE A 394 28.35 6.49 -5.85
N ALA A 395 27.38 7.29 -5.42
CA ALA A 395 26.35 6.88 -4.47
C ALA A 395 25.41 5.82 -5.08
N SER A 396 25.06 5.95 -6.36
CA SER A 396 24.28 4.95 -7.11
C SER A 396 25.04 3.63 -7.22
N LEU A 397 26.33 3.68 -7.54
CA LEU A 397 27.20 2.52 -7.62
C LEU A 397 27.36 1.84 -6.26
N LEU A 398 27.52 2.61 -5.19
CA LEU A 398 27.61 2.12 -3.82
C LEU A 398 26.33 1.41 -3.39
N ARG A 399 25.16 1.98 -3.70
CA ARG A 399 23.85 1.36 -3.43
C ARG A 399 23.69 0.05 -4.19
N TRP A 400 24.05 0.03 -5.47
CA TRP A 400 24.00 -1.17 -6.29
C TRP A 400 24.94 -2.26 -5.76
N GLN A 401 26.19 -1.92 -5.43
CA GLN A 401 27.18 -2.85 -4.89
C GLN A 401 26.83 -3.40 -3.50
N SER A 402 26.14 -2.62 -2.67
CA SER A 402 25.79 -3.01 -1.29
C SER A 402 24.60 -3.96 -1.18
N ARG A 403 23.78 -4.12 -2.23
CA ARG A 403 22.58 -5.00 -2.20
C ARG A 403 22.94 -6.47 -2.11
N HIS A 404 22.07 -7.27 -1.49
CA HIS A 404 22.27 -8.72 -1.40
C HIS A 404 22.07 -9.37 -2.77
N GLU A 405 22.88 -10.39 -3.07
CA GLU A 405 22.86 -11.10 -4.36
C GLU A 405 21.58 -11.93 -4.57
N THR A 406 20.80 -12.13 -3.51
CA THR A 406 19.51 -12.83 -3.49
C THR A 406 18.33 -11.95 -3.86
N ASP A 407 18.52 -10.63 -4.00
CA ASP A 407 17.44 -9.72 -4.40
C ASP A 407 17.04 -9.98 -5.87
N ALA A 408 15.75 -10.22 -6.12
CA ALA A 408 15.20 -10.47 -7.46
C ALA A 408 15.49 -9.35 -8.49
N CYS A 409 15.85 -8.14 -8.03
CA CYS A 409 16.26 -7.03 -8.89
C CYS A 409 17.67 -7.17 -9.48
N VAL A 410 18.54 -8.05 -8.95
CA VAL A 410 19.91 -8.23 -9.46
C VAL A 410 19.90 -9.24 -10.62
N ARG A 411 19.73 -8.74 -11.85
CA ARG A 411 19.72 -9.58 -13.07
C ARG A 411 21.07 -10.26 -13.38
N ARG A 412 22.19 -9.74 -12.86
CA ARG A 412 23.56 -10.23 -13.18
C ARG A 412 24.46 -10.26 -11.92
N PRO A 413 24.32 -11.26 -11.04
CA PRO A 413 25.09 -11.34 -9.79
C PRO A 413 26.61 -11.49 -10.02
N LEU A 414 27.01 -12.15 -11.12
CA LEU A 414 28.42 -12.30 -11.51
C LEU A 414 29.08 -10.94 -11.80
N LEU A 415 28.37 -10.04 -12.48
CA LEU A 415 28.89 -8.71 -12.80
C LEU A 415 29.14 -7.91 -11.52
N GLN A 416 28.24 -7.99 -10.54
CA GLN A 416 28.40 -7.31 -9.26
C GLN A 416 29.63 -7.83 -8.47
N ARG A 417 29.91 -9.14 -8.55
CA ARG A 417 31.04 -9.78 -7.86
C ARG A 417 32.40 -9.40 -8.45
N PHE A 418 32.52 -9.35 -9.78
CA PHE A 418 33.77 -9.08 -10.49
C PHE A 418 34.01 -7.60 -10.84
N PHE A 419 33.05 -6.71 -10.60
CA PHE A 419 33.22 -5.28 -10.87
C PHE A 419 34.40 -4.65 -10.12
N ILE A 420 34.56 -4.97 -8.83
CA ILE A 420 35.64 -4.43 -7.99
C ILE A 420 37.04 -4.81 -8.54
N PRO A 421 37.35 -6.11 -8.79
CA PRO A 421 38.65 -6.48 -9.33
C PRO A 421 38.88 -5.96 -10.76
N MET A 422 37.84 -5.87 -11.60
CA MET A 422 37.96 -5.31 -12.95
C MET A 422 38.40 -3.84 -12.94
N ILE A 423 37.76 -3.00 -12.10
CA ILE A 423 38.16 -1.60 -11.95
C ILE A 423 39.51 -1.47 -11.24
N GLY A 424 39.80 -2.36 -10.30
CA GLY A 424 41.12 -2.46 -9.67
C GLY A 424 42.24 -2.66 -10.70
N MET A 425 42.05 -3.52 -11.69
CA MET A 425 43.02 -3.71 -12.79
C MET A 425 43.22 -2.46 -13.64
N VAL A 426 42.17 -1.68 -13.91
CA VAL A 426 42.28 -0.40 -14.62
C VAL A 426 43.13 0.59 -13.81
N ALA A 427 42.93 0.66 -12.50
CA ALA A 427 43.74 1.49 -11.62
C ALA A 427 45.22 1.05 -11.62
N ILE A 428 45.50 -0.26 -11.61
CA ILE A 428 46.87 -0.80 -11.72
C ILE A 428 47.49 -0.41 -13.07
N ALA A 429 46.74 -0.51 -14.17
CA ALA A 429 47.22 -0.08 -15.49
C ALA A 429 47.53 1.43 -15.53
N CYS A 430 46.75 2.27 -14.85
CA CYS A 430 47.06 3.70 -14.72
C CYS A 430 48.34 3.97 -13.92
N ILE A 431 48.62 3.16 -12.89
CA ILE A 431 49.90 3.25 -12.13
C ILE A 431 51.07 2.86 -13.02
N ALA A 432 50.93 1.79 -13.82
CA ALA A 432 51.97 1.37 -14.76
C ALA A 432 52.26 2.41 -15.86
N ALA A 433 51.28 3.27 -16.18
CA ALA A 433 51.40 4.38 -17.12
C ALA A 433 51.87 5.71 -16.48
N ASP A 434 52.38 5.67 -15.25
CA ASP A 434 52.88 6.82 -14.48
C ASP A 434 51.83 7.93 -14.22
N LYS A 435 50.54 7.57 -14.27
CA LYS A 435 49.40 8.46 -13.97
C LYS A 435 48.88 8.22 -12.56
N SER A 436 49.70 8.52 -11.56
CA SER A 436 49.43 8.29 -10.14
C SER A 436 48.14 8.99 -9.65
N TRP A 437 47.89 10.22 -10.07
CA TRP A 437 46.68 10.97 -9.72
C TRP A 437 45.39 10.34 -10.29
N ALA A 438 45.45 9.79 -11.51
CA ALA A 438 44.32 9.12 -12.13
C ALA A 438 44.04 7.77 -11.44
N ALA A 439 45.10 7.06 -11.06
CA ALA A 439 44.98 5.84 -10.27
C ALA A 439 44.37 6.11 -8.89
N ALA A 440 44.80 7.17 -8.20
CA ALA A 440 44.24 7.57 -6.91
C ALA A 440 42.75 7.94 -7.00
N ALA A 441 42.37 8.66 -8.07
CA ALA A 441 40.97 9.04 -8.33
C ALA A 441 40.05 7.82 -8.51
N ILE A 442 40.58 6.69 -8.98
CA ILE A 442 39.83 5.43 -9.12
C ILE A 442 39.92 4.57 -7.84
N ALA A 443 41.10 4.45 -7.25
CA ALA A 443 41.37 3.53 -6.14
C ALA A 443 40.68 3.94 -4.83
N LEU A 444 40.59 5.24 -4.55
CA LEU A 444 39.97 5.76 -3.32
C LEU A 444 38.45 5.48 -3.25
N PRO A 445 37.63 5.83 -4.25
CA PRO A 445 36.21 5.48 -4.23
C PRO A 445 36.00 3.95 -4.25
N LEU A 446 36.87 3.20 -4.95
CA LEU A 446 36.81 1.74 -4.96
C LEU A 446 37.03 1.14 -3.56
N LEU A 447 37.98 1.68 -2.79
CA LEU A 447 38.23 1.28 -1.41
C LEU A 447 37.03 1.58 -0.53
N LEU A 448 36.48 2.79 -0.63
CA LEU A 448 35.30 3.19 0.14
C LEU A 448 34.11 2.27 -0.16
N ILE A 449 33.88 1.92 -1.43
CA ILE A 449 32.84 0.97 -1.82
C ILE A 449 33.08 -0.42 -1.21
N ALA A 450 34.31 -0.95 -1.30
CA ALA A 450 34.64 -2.27 -0.77
C ALA A 450 34.45 -2.34 0.76
N VAL A 451 34.92 -1.31 1.49
CA VAL A 451 34.78 -1.23 2.95
C VAL A 451 33.32 -1.08 3.38
N VAL A 452 32.56 -0.15 2.78
CA VAL A 452 31.15 0.05 3.12
C VAL A 452 30.31 -1.19 2.78
N ARG A 453 30.61 -1.86 1.65
CA ARG A 453 29.97 -3.12 1.28
C ARG A 453 30.23 -4.21 2.32
N TRP A 454 31.49 -4.38 2.74
CA TRP A 454 31.86 -5.33 3.78
C TRP A 454 31.18 -5.02 5.12
N MET A 455 31.17 -3.74 5.55
CA MET A 455 30.52 -3.31 6.80
C MET A 455 29.01 -3.55 6.81
N ARG A 456 28.32 -3.17 5.73
CA ARG A 456 26.85 -3.33 5.62
C ARG A 456 26.44 -4.80 5.60
N ARG A 457 27.19 -5.66 4.91
CA ARG A 457 26.90 -7.09 4.80
C ARG A 457 27.32 -7.89 6.04
N ALA A 458 28.35 -7.45 6.76
CA ALA A 458 28.75 -8.05 8.04
C ALA A 458 27.83 -7.67 9.21
N GLY A 459 26.82 -6.82 8.98
CA GLY A 459 25.80 -6.49 9.99
C GLY A 459 26.31 -5.61 11.13
N TYR A 460 27.47 -4.95 10.97
CA TYR A 460 27.98 -4.03 11.98
C TYR A 460 27.04 -2.83 12.12
N ARG A 461 26.15 -2.87 13.10
CA ARG A 461 25.44 -1.69 13.58
C ARG A 461 26.39 -0.97 14.51
N LEU A 462 26.96 0.14 14.03
CA LEU A 462 27.70 1.06 14.89
C LEU A 462 26.70 1.67 15.89
N GLN A 463 26.55 1.05 17.06
CA GLN A 463 25.87 1.65 18.19
C GLN A 463 26.82 2.68 18.80
N LEU A 464 26.80 3.89 18.24
CA LEU A 464 27.57 5.01 18.76
C LEU A 464 26.74 5.69 19.85
N GLU A 465 27.00 5.35 21.11
CA GLU A 465 26.42 6.08 22.24
C GLU A 465 27.05 7.48 22.29
N TRP A 466 26.22 8.49 22.03
CA TRP A 466 26.67 9.86 21.81
C TRP A 466 27.02 10.53 23.14
N GLY A 467 28.28 10.93 23.30
CA GLY A 467 28.78 11.66 24.47
C GLY A 467 29.72 12.79 24.07
N TRP A 468 29.80 13.86 24.87
CA TRP A 468 30.60 15.06 24.56
C TRP A 468 32.10 14.80 24.31
N GLY A 469 32.67 13.71 24.86
CA GLY A 469 34.03 13.26 24.56
C GLY A 469 34.21 12.74 23.12
N TRP A 470 33.14 12.29 22.46
CA TRP A 470 33.18 11.83 21.07
C TRP A 470 33.34 12.97 20.06
N VAL A 471 33.08 14.22 20.45
CA VAL A 471 33.33 15.37 19.57
C VAL A 471 34.85 15.52 19.32
N TRP A 472 35.65 15.38 20.38
CA TRP A 472 37.11 15.41 20.27
C TRP A 472 37.66 14.16 19.59
N ALA A 473 37.17 12.97 19.96
CA ALA A 473 37.55 11.74 19.27
C ALA A 473 37.19 11.79 17.78
N GLY A 474 36.01 12.32 17.44
CA GLY A 474 35.54 12.54 16.07
C GLY A 474 36.42 13.51 15.30
N PHE A 475 36.88 14.61 15.93
CA PHE A 475 37.80 15.55 15.31
C PHE A 475 39.17 14.91 15.02
N PHE A 476 39.74 14.14 15.96
CA PHE A 476 41.00 13.44 15.75
C PHE A 476 40.88 12.31 14.71
N VAL A 477 39.77 11.57 14.71
CA VAL A 477 39.47 10.56 13.69
C VAL A 477 39.29 11.22 12.32
N LEU A 478 38.61 12.36 12.23
CA LEU A 478 38.42 13.10 10.99
C LEU A 478 39.76 13.65 10.46
N LYS A 479 40.60 14.20 11.34
CA LYS A 479 41.94 14.67 10.99
C LYS A 479 42.86 13.53 10.56
N ALA A 480 42.84 12.40 11.27
CA ALA A 480 43.57 11.20 10.90
C ALA A 480 43.07 10.61 9.58
N ALA A 481 41.76 10.62 9.33
CA ALA A 481 41.15 10.23 8.07
C ALA A 481 41.57 11.16 6.93
N PHE A 482 41.61 12.49 7.16
CA PHE A 482 42.09 13.46 6.18
C PHE A 482 43.57 13.23 5.84
N LEU A 483 44.41 13.00 6.85
CA LEU A 483 45.83 12.69 6.68
C LEU A 483 46.03 11.35 5.94
N GLY A 484 45.23 10.34 6.30
CA GLY A 484 45.24 9.02 5.69
C GLY A 484 44.75 9.05 4.24
N VAL A 485 43.73 9.86 3.93
CA VAL A 485 43.27 10.12 2.56
C VAL A 485 44.37 10.82 1.76
N GLY A 486 45.04 11.82 2.32
CA GLY A 486 46.20 12.47 1.70
C GLY A 486 47.32 11.47 1.37
N MET A 487 47.68 10.61 2.32
CA MET A 487 48.63 9.51 2.11
C MET A 487 48.17 8.53 1.01
N LEU A 488 46.88 8.18 0.96
CA LEU A 488 46.32 7.31 -0.08
C LEU A 488 46.35 7.94 -1.48
N VAL A 489 46.21 9.26 -1.58
CA VAL A 489 46.33 9.99 -2.85
C VAL A 489 47.78 9.99 -3.34
N LEU A 490 48.76 10.10 -2.44
CA LEU A 490 50.18 9.98 -2.78
C LEU A 490 50.57 8.53 -3.13
N TYR A 491 49.96 7.54 -2.48
CA TYR A 491 50.27 6.12 -2.66
C TYR A 491 49.03 5.29 -3.04
N PRO A 492 48.57 5.37 -4.30
CA PRO A 492 47.38 4.64 -4.77
C PRO A 492 47.51 3.11 -4.65
N GLN A 493 48.73 2.60 -4.58
CA GLN A 493 49.02 1.18 -4.37
C GLN A 493 48.48 0.67 -3.01
N VAL A 494 48.60 1.49 -1.96
CA VAL A 494 48.10 1.15 -0.61
C VAL A 494 46.58 1.07 -0.62
N ALA A 495 45.91 1.98 -1.34
CA ALA A 495 44.47 1.95 -1.51
C ALA A 495 43.99 0.65 -2.19
N LEU A 496 44.68 0.22 -3.25
CA LEU A 496 44.37 -1.02 -3.98
C LEU A 496 44.66 -2.28 -3.16
N GLY A 497 45.73 -2.29 -2.36
CA GLY A 497 45.97 -3.37 -1.41
C GLY A 497 44.82 -3.50 -0.40
N GLY A 498 44.37 -2.36 0.14
CA GLY A 498 43.21 -2.31 1.03
C GLY A 498 41.91 -2.79 0.36
N THR A 499 41.68 -2.44 -0.91
CA THR A 499 40.47 -2.87 -1.63
C THR A 499 40.44 -4.39 -1.82
N ALA A 500 41.59 -4.99 -2.17
CA ALA A 500 41.72 -6.43 -2.35
C ALA A 500 41.47 -7.19 -1.05
N ILE A 501 42.02 -6.71 0.07
CA ILE A 501 41.80 -7.30 1.41
C ILE A 501 40.32 -7.22 1.79
N ALA A 502 39.68 -6.04 1.64
CA ALA A 502 38.27 -5.85 1.96
C ALA A 502 37.36 -6.74 1.08
N TRP A 503 37.68 -6.88 -0.21
CA TRP A 503 36.95 -7.76 -1.13
C TRP A 503 37.11 -9.25 -0.77
N LEU A 504 38.32 -9.69 -0.40
CA LEU A 504 38.58 -11.07 0.02
C LEU A 504 37.83 -11.39 1.34
N GLY A 505 37.84 -10.45 2.29
CA GLY A 505 37.10 -10.55 3.55
C GLY A 505 35.59 -10.67 3.33
N ASP A 506 35.03 -9.88 2.41
CA ASP A 506 33.62 -9.97 2.01
C ASP A 506 33.29 -11.35 1.39
N LEU A 507 34.14 -11.89 0.51
CA LEU A 507 33.94 -13.23 -0.06
C LEU A 507 33.94 -14.34 0.99
N ILE A 508 34.86 -14.29 1.94
CA ILE A 508 34.93 -15.25 3.05
C ILE A 508 33.67 -15.15 3.92
N SER A 509 33.19 -13.93 4.18
CA SER A 509 31.96 -13.71 4.95
C SER A 509 30.74 -14.34 4.27
N GLN A 510 30.64 -14.21 2.94
CA GLN A 510 29.55 -14.80 2.15
C GLN A 510 29.62 -16.32 2.13
N TRP A 511 30.82 -16.89 1.99
CA TRP A 511 31.01 -18.34 2.04
C TRP A 511 30.57 -18.91 3.39
N ARG A 512 30.91 -18.23 4.51
CA ARG A 512 30.47 -18.62 5.85
C ARG A 512 28.96 -18.50 6.01
N ALA A 513 28.35 -17.42 5.52
CA ALA A 513 26.90 -17.21 5.60
C ALA A 513 26.13 -18.29 4.82
N ARG A 514 26.55 -18.62 3.59
CA ARG A 514 25.95 -19.71 2.80
C ARG A 514 26.11 -21.07 3.48
N LYS A 515 27.26 -21.32 4.10
CA LYS A 515 27.50 -22.58 4.82
C LYS A 515 26.58 -22.74 6.05
N ARG A 516 26.24 -21.65 6.74
CA ARG A 516 25.28 -21.66 7.87
C ARG A 516 23.82 -21.80 7.45
N ALA A 517 23.47 -21.41 6.22
CA ALA A 517 22.09 -21.53 5.73
C ALA A 517 21.76 -22.94 5.19
N VAL A 518 22.79 -23.77 4.96
CA VAL A 518 22.66 -25.14 4.42
C VAL A 518 22.88 -26.21 5.51
N ALA A 519 23.44 -25.81 6.66
CA ALA A 519 23.63 -26.66 7.84
C ALA A 519 22.53 -26.36 8.85
#